data_AF-A0A8H6A1C5-F1
#
_entry.id   AF-A0A8H6A1C5-F1
#
_cell.length_a   1.000
_cell.length_b   1.000
_cell.length_c   1.000
_cell.angle_alpha   90.00
_cell.angle_beta   90.00
_cell.angle_gamma   90.00
#
_symmetry.space_group_name_H-M   'P 1'
#
loop_
_entity.id
_entity.type
_entity.pdbx_description
1 polymer ?
#
loop_
_entity_poly.entity_id
_entity_poly.type
_entity_poly.pdbx_seq_one_letter_code
_entity_poly.pdbx_strand_id
1 'polypeptide(L)'
;MVYRYSLLRPKSVLSFIASLAFCESTFLDCSASPLSENGVCDTSLDRISQARSPVEAKTPEEKINNTRYDSPGVSRLGLPAYNWWNEVLHGVTKKHGVSSSDSGNYR
;
A
#
# COMPACT_ATOMS: atom_id res chain seq x y z
N MET A 1 -59.52 -6.99 -31.41
CA MET A 1 -60.07 -7.60 -30.18
C MET A 1 -59.85 -9.11 -30.30
N VAL A 2 -59.03 -9.80 -29.53
CA VAL A 2 -58.84 -9.80 -28.06
C VAL A 2 -57.37 -10.13 -27.73
N TYR A 3 -56.83 -9.47 -26.70
CA TYR A 3 -55.49 -9.63 -26.14
C TYR A 3 -55.27 -10.98 -25.46
N ARG A 4 -54.08 -11.58 -25.62
CA ARG A 4 -53.50 -12.48 -24.61
C ARG A 4 -52.02 -12.13 -24.41
N TYR A 5 -51.72 -11.51 -23.27
CA TYR A 5 -50.37 -11.30 -22.77
C TYR A 5 -49.82 -12.64 -22.24
N SER A 6 -48.62 -13.03 -22.64
CA SER A 6 -47.92 -14.19 -22.07
C SER A 6 -46.45 -13.82 -21.81
N LEU A 7 -46.23 -13.37 -20.58
CA LEU A 7 -45.05 -13.54 -19.73
C LEU A 7 -43.66 -13.52 -20.42
N LEU A 8 -43.08 -12.32 -20.47
CA LEU A 8 -41.65 -12.08 -20.70
C LEU A 8 -40.82 -12.73 -19.59
N ARG A 9 -39.94 -13.65 -19.99
CA ARG A 9 -38.91 -14.32 -19.16
C ARG A 9 -37.82 -13.33 -18.70
N PRO A 10 -37.11 -13.62 -17.60
CA PRO A 10 -36.50 -12.62 -16.71
C PRO A 10 -35.28 -11.91 -17.30
N LYS A 11 -35.15 -10.64 -16.91
CA LYS A 11 -34.01 -9.76 -17.13
C LYS A 11 -32.75 -10.38 -16.52
N SER A 12 -31.91 -10.99 -17.36
CA SER A 12 -30.52 -11.29 -16.98
C SER A 12 -29.74 -9.97 -17.09
N VAL A 13 -29.73 -9.22 -16.00
CA VAL A 13 -28.83 -8.08 -15.83
C VAL A 13 -27.47 -8.71 -15.49
N LEU A 14 -26.62 -8.90 -16.50
CA LEU A 14 -25.20 -9.18 -16.25
C LEU A 14 -24.60 -7.93 -15.60
N SER A 15 -24.57 -7.91 -14.27
CA SER A 15 -23.75 -6.98 -13.51
C SER A 15 -22.29 -7.38 -13.72
N PHE A 16 -21.64 -6.74 -14.68
CA PHE A 16 -20.17 -6.73 -14.74
C PHE A 16 -19.68 -5.85 -13.60
N ILE A 17 -19.43 -6.45 -12.45
CA ILE A 17 -18.57 -5.83 -11.44
C ILE A 17 -17.17 -5.88 -12.03
N ALA A 18 -16.74 -4.80 -12.66
CA ALA A 18 -15.34 -4.57 -12.94
C ALA A 18 -14.66 -4.44 -11.57
N SER A 19 -14.09 -5.54 -11.08
CA SER A 19 -13.19 -5.51 -9.93
C SER A 19 -12.01 -4.63 -10.30
N LEU A 20 -12.05 -3.36 -9.88
CA LEU A 20 -10.84 -2.56 -9.73
C LEU A 20 -9.98 -3.31 -8.72
N ALA A 21 -8.95 -4.00 -9.21
CA ALA A 21 -7.89 -4.50 -8.37
C ALA A 21 -7.20 -3.27 -7.77
N PHE A 22 -7.63 -2.86 -6.58
CA PHE A 22 -6.82 -1.99 -5.74
C PHE A 22 -5.57 -2.79 -5.38
N CYS A 23 -4.48 -2.53 -6.09
CA CYS A 23 -3.17 -2.96 -5.65
C CYS A 23 -2.83 -2.12 -4.41
N GLU A 24 -3.12 -2.62 -3.21
CA GLU A 24 -2.49 -2.09 -1.99
C GLU A 24 -1.00 -2.43 -2.06
N SER A 25 -0.24 -1.57 -2.74
CA SER A 25 1.21 -1.71 -2.75
C SER A 25 1.73 -1.33 -1.37
N THR A 26 2.17 -2.33 -0.61
CA THR A 26 2.91 -2.12 0.64
C THR A 26 4.33 -1.57 0.40
N PHE A 27 4.75 -1.54 -0.87
CA PHE A 27 6.05 -1.04 -1.32
C PHE A 27 5.90 0.21 -2.18
N LEU A 28 6.94 1.04 -2.19
CA LEU A 28 7.02 2.18 -3.09
C LEU A 28 7.11 1.68 -4.54
N ASP A 29 6.28 2.23 -5.42
CA ASP A 29 6.33 1.95 -6.85
C ASP A 29 7.30 2.92 -7.54
N CYS A 30 8.40 2.38 -8.09
CA CYS A 30 9.38 3.16 -8.86
C CYS A 30 9.03 3.31 -10.34
N SER A 31 7.93 2.71 -10.80
CA SER A 31 7.43 2.87 -12.16
C SER A 31 6.35 3.95 -12.29
N ALA A 32 5.79 4.41 -11.16
CA ALA A 32 4.70 5.38 -11.11
C ALA A 32 5.09 6.68 -10.41
N SER A 33 4.70 7.81 -11.02
CA SER A 33 4.82 9.15 -10.43
C SER A 33 3.99 9.26 -9.14
N PRO A 34 4.35 10.16 -8.20
CA PRO A 34 5.32 11.26 -8.34
C PRO A 34 6.69 11.04 -7.69
N LEU A 35 6.89 9.99 -6.91
CA LEU A 35 8.21 9.73 -6.31
C LEU A 35 9.20 9.08 -7.28
N SER A 36 8.73 8.40 -8.34
CA SER A 36 9.61 7.82 -9.38
C SER A 36 10.49 8.85 -10.08
N GLU A 37 10.03 10.11 -10.16
CA GLU A 37 10.75 11.22 -10.79
C GLU A 37 11.81 11.85 -9.87
N ASN A 38 11.76 11.56 -8.56
CA ASN A 38 12.78 11.97 -7.61
C ASN A 38 13.98 11.02 -7.65
N GLY A 39 15.09 11.42 -7.02
CA GLY A 39 16.28 10.59 -6.90
C GLY A 39 16.09 9.27 -6.13
N VAL A 40 14.91 9.00 -5.54
CA VAL A 40 14.65 7.83 -4.68
C VAL A 40 14.70 6.50 -5.45
N CYS A 41 14.39 6.54 -6.74
CA CYS A 41 14.42 5.37 -7.61
C CYS A 41 15.69 5.28 -8.48
N ASP A 42 16.59 6.27 -8.38
CA ASP A 42 17.85 6.26 -9.09
C ASP A 42 18.87 5.37 -8.37
N THR A 43 19.17 4.21 -8.96
CA THR A 43 20.13 3.24 -8.41
C THR A 43 21.59 3.63 -8.62
N SER A 44 21.88 4.66 -9.42
CA SER A 44 23.23 5.18 -9.64
C SER A 44 23.68 6.15 -8.54
N LEU A 45 22.74 6.72 -7.79
CA LEU A 45 23.04 7.62 -6.66
C LEU A 45 23.51 6.87 -5.41
N ASP A 46 24.36 7.54 -4.64
CA ASP A 46 24.71 7.09 -3.30
C ASP A 46 23.48 7.04 -2.38
N ARG A 47 23.57 6.25 -1.31
CA ARG A 47 22.43 6.00 -0.41
C ARG A 47 21.93 7.25 0.30
N ILE A 48 22.83 8.20 0.59
CA ILE A 48 22.46 9.44 1.27
C ILE A 48 21.72 10.35 0.30
N SER A 49 22.20 10.52 -0.93
CA SER A 49 21.52 11.29 -1.97
C SER A 49 20.16 10.68 -2.33
N GLN A 50 20.08 9.34 -2.43
CA GLN A 50 18.80 8.68 -2.66
C GLN A 50 17.80 8.93 -1.53
N ALA A 51 18.22 8.76 -0.26
CA ALA A 51 17.37 8.97 0.91
C ALA A 51 17.00 10.44 1.15
N ARG A 52 17.82 11.39 0.69
CA ARG A 52 17.55 12.84 0.79
C ARG A 52 16.37 13.25 -0.09
N SER A 53 16.29 12.72 -1.31
CA SER A 53 15.26 13.13 -2.27
C SER A 53 13.79 12.97 -1.79
N PRO A 54 13.35 11.85 -1.16
CA PRO A 54 11.99 11.77 -0.64
C PRO A 54 11.80 12.62 0.63
N VAL A 55 12.86 13.00 1.34
CA VAL A 55 12.77 13.88 2.52
C VAL A 55 12.59 15.33 2.07
N GLU A 56 13.29 15.77 1.01
CA GLU A 56 13.15 17.12 0.45
C GLU A 56 11.76 17.35 -0.15
N ALA A 57 11.15 16.32 -0.76
CA ALA A 57 9.80 16.39 -1.33
C ALA A 57 8.66 16.53 -0.29
N LYS A 58 8.95 16.33 1.01
CA LYS A 58 7.96 16.39 2.10
C LYS A 58 7.75 17.81 2.62
N THR A 59 6.50 18.13 2.98
CA THR A 59 6.20 19.31 3.82
C THR A 59 6.75 19.13 5.24
N PRO A 60 6.92 20.21 6.03
CA PRO A 60 7.31 20.11 7.43
C PRO A 60 6.40 19.20 8.26
N GLU A 61 5.09 19.24 8.03
CA GLU A 61 4.09 18.41 8.71
C GLU A 61 4.25 16.93 8.34
N GLU A 62 4.44 16.64 7.04
CA GLU A 62 4.71 15.29 6.55
C GLU A 62 6.01 14.72 7.13
N LYS A 63 7.05 15.55 7.31
CA LYS A 63 8.31 15.15 7.96
C LYS A 63 8.07 14.76 9.40
N ILE A 64 7.41 15.62 10.18
CA ILE A 64 7.13 15.39 11.61
C ILE A 64 6.30 14.12 11.78
N ASN A 65 5.23 13.95 10.99
CA ASN A 65 4.34 12.79 11.09
C ASN A 65 5.06 11.46 10.80
N ASN A 66 6.15 11.48 10.03
CA ASN A 66 6.92 10.28 9.69
C ASN A 66 8.14 10.03 10.61
N THR A 67 8.20 10.67 11.79
CA THR A 67 9.27 10.43 12.79
C THR A 67 8.94 9.35 13.82
N ARG A 68 7.66 8.97 13.96
CA ARG A 68 7.22 7.94 14.91
C ARG A 68 7.38 6.54 14.31
N TYR A 69 7.39 5.49 15.14
CA TYR A 69 7.51 4.11 14.67
C TYR A 69 6.40 3.68 13.72
N ASP A 70 5.18 4.21 13.84
CA ASP A 70 4.05 3.94 12.96
C ASP A 70 3.86 5.06 11.92
N SER A 71 4.93 5.35 11.18
CA SER A 71 4.94 6.39 10.15
C SER A 71 3.84 6.17 9.11
N PRO A 72 2.93 7.14 8.90
CA PRO A 72 1.78 6.99 8.00
C PRO A 72 2.17 7.07 6.52
N GLY A 73 3.44 7.33 6.20
CA GLY A 73 3.88 7.57 4.83
C GLY A 73 3.45 8.95 4.34
N VAL A 74 3.37 9.11 3.02
CA VAL A 74 2.85 10.31 2.36
C VAL A 74 2.10 9.89 1.09
N SER A 75 0.77 9.78 1.19
CA SER A 75 -0.08 9.27 0.11
C SER A 75 0.00 10.13 -1.16
N ARG A 76 0.12 11.45 -1.03
CA ARG A 76 0.30 12.36 -2.18
C ARG A 76 1.55 12.02 -2.99
N LEU A 77 2.59 11.53 -2.33
CA LEU A 77 3.85 11.16 -2.95
C LEU A 77 3.88 9.70 -3.41
N GLY A 78 2.86 8.89 -3.08
CA GLY A 78 2.91 7.44 -3.28
C GLY A 78 3.83 6.72 -2.28
N LEU A 79 4.23 7.37 -1.18
CA LEU A 79 5.04 6.74 -0.14
C LEU A 79 4.13 5.98 0.83
N PRO A 80 4.22 4.64 0.92
CA PRO A 80 3.37 3.86 1.81
C PRO A 80 3.70 4.10 3.29
N ALA A 81 2.77 3.73 4.17
CA ALA A 81 3.02 3.67 5.60
C ALA A 81 4.12 2.64 5.90
N TYR A 82 4.99 2.95 6.86
CA TYR A 82 6.10 2.06 7.21
C TYR A 82 6.28 2.01 8.72
N ASN A 83 6.38 0.78 9.25
CA ASN A 83 6.71 0.57 10.64
C ASN A 83 8.17 0.16 10.82
N TRP A 84 8.99 1.06 11.36
CA TRP A 84 10.42 0.81 11.53
C TRP A 84 10.75 0.05 12.82
N TRP A 85 9.83 -0.03 13.79
CA TRP A 85 10.04 -0.82 15.01
C TRP A 85 9.68 -2.29 14.75
N ASN A 86 10.71 -3.14 14.74
CA ASN A 86 10.56 -4.58 14.63
C ASN A 86 11.41 -5.26 15.71
N GLU A 87 10.93 -6.38 16.26
CA GLU A 87 11.62 -7.13 17.33
C GLU A 87 11.92 -8.55 16.89
N VAL A 88 13.19 -8.96 17.03
CA VAL A 88 13.66 -10.29 16.61
C VAL A 88 14.69 -10.85 17.60
N LEU A 89 14.48 -10.68 18.91
CA LEU A 89 15.49 -11.05 19.92
C LEU A 89 15.86 -12.55 19.86
N HIS A 90 14.86 -13.42 19.70
CA HIS A 90 15.03 -14.88 19.63
C HIS A 90 14.05 -15.52 18.63
N GLY A 91 13.75 -14.80 17.56
CA GLY A 91 12.69 -15.14 16.61
C GLY A 91 11.77 -13.95 16.38
N VAL A 92 10.97 -14.02 15.31
CA VAL A 92 10.06 -12.92 14.93
C VAL A 92 8.94 -12.82 15.96
N THR A 93 8.93 -11.73 16.73
CA THR A 93 7.87 -11.43 17.70
C THR A 93 6.99 -10.31 17.13
N LYS A 94 5.67 -10.42 17.32
CA LYS A 94 4.59 -9.54 16.81
C LYS A 94 5.08 -8.30 16.02
N LYS A 95 5.04 -8.39 14.69
CA LYS A 95 5.02 -7.20 13.82
C LYS A 95 3.58 -6.70 13.68
N HIS A 96 3.42 -5.40 13.45
CA HIS A 96 2.23 -4.91 12.77
C HIS A 96 2.16 -5.57 11.37
N GLY A 97 1.23 -6.51 11.17
CA GLY A 97 1.06 -7.25 9.91
C GLY A 97 1.49 -8.73 9.92
N VAL A 98 1.94 -9.29 11.05
CA VAL A 98 2.09 -10.76 11.21
C VAL A 98 1.35 -11.25 12.45
N SER A 99 0.40 -12.17 12.25
CA SER A 99 -0.27 -12.87 13.34
C SER A 99 0.61 -14.02 13.81
N SER A 100 1.21 -13.87 14.99
CA SER A 100 1.82 -15.02 15.67
C SER A 100 0.71 -15.98 16.11
N SER A 101 0.90 -17.27 15.85
CA SER A 101 0.06 -18.31 16.43
C SER A 101 0.31 -18.39 17.94
N ASP A 102 -0.73 -18.65 18.74
CA ASP A 102 -0.57 -18.89 20.18
C ASP A 102 0.12 -20.24 20.47
N SER A 103 0.19 -21.16 19.48
CA SER A 103 0.85 -22.47 19.62
C SER A 103 1.44 -23.02 18.31
N GLY A 104 2.56 -23.74 18.40
CA GLY A 104 3.32 -24.23 17.24
C GLY A 104 4.71 -24.71 17.64
N ASN A 105 5.34 -25.52 16.79
CA ASN A 105 6.69 -26.03 17.05
C ASN A 105 7.71 -25.04 16.45
N TYR A 106 8.10 -24.04 17.24
CA TYR A 106 8.95 -22.92 16.82
C TYR A 106 10.46 -23.22 16.96
N ARG A 107 10.83 -24.50 16.85
CA ARG A 107 12.18 -24.99 17.14
C ARG A 107 13.00 -25.17 15.87
#